data_AF-A0A7W6BL95-F1
#
_entry.id   AF-A0A7W6BL95-F1
#
_cell.length_a   1.000
_cell.length_b   1.000
_cell.length_c   1.000
_cell.angle_alpha   90.00
_cell.angle_beta   90.00
_cell.angle_gamma   90.00
#
_symmetry.space_group_name_H-M   'P 1'
#
loop_
_entity.id
_entity.type
_entity.pdbx_description
1 polymer ?
#
loop_
_entity_poly.entity_id
_entity_poly.type
_entity_poly.pdbx_seq_one_letter_code
_entity_poly.pdbx_strand_id
1 'polypeptide(L)' 'MADQEQAELRLQLARLRQEHADFDAAIEAMETTGCDRLQIQRMKKKKLLIKDRLQDLEDQVLPDIIA' A
#
# COMPACT_ATOMS: atom_id res chain seq x y z
N MET A 1 20.37 11.35 -13.87
CA MET A 1 19.75 11.78 -12.59
C MET A 1 18.25 11.49 -12.58
N ALA A 2 17.50 11.86 -13.62
CA ALA A 2 16.07 11.52 -13.75
C ALA A 2 15.76 10.00 -13.67
N ASP A 3 16.58 9.14 -14.28
CA ASP A 3 16.39 7.68 -14.21
C ASP A 3 16.56 7.10 -12.80
N GLN A 4 17.39 7.75 -11.98
CA GLN A 4 17.69 7.30 -10.63
C GLN A 4 16.54 7.65 -9.67
N GLU A 5 15.96 8.83 -9.84
CA GLU A 5 14.76 9.28 -9.13
C GLU A 5 13.53 8.42 -9.50
N GLN A 6 13.37 8.07 -10.79
CA GLN A 6 12.33 7.12 -11.22
C GLN A 6 12.54 5.71 -10.66
N ALA A 7 13.79 5.23 -10.58
CA ALA A 7 14.10 3.93 -9.99
C ALA A 7 13.79 3.91 -8.47
N GLU A 8 14.11 4.98 -7.75
CA GLU A 8 13.79 5.14 -6.34
C GLU A 8 12.28 5.17 -6.08
N LEU A 9 11.52 5.91 -6.89
CA LEU A 9 10.06 5.93 -6.79
C LEU A 9 9.45 4.56 -7.06
N ARG A 10 9.91 3.83 -8.09
CA ARG A 10 9.46 2.45 -8.37
C ARG A 10 9.79 1.50 -7.21
N LEU A 11 10.94 1.65 -6.57
CA LEU A 11 11.30 0.85 -5.40
C LEU A 11 10.40 1.15 -4.20
N GLN A 12 10.11 2.43 -3.94
CA GLN A 12 9.17 2.84 -2.89
C GLN A 12 7.76 2.30 -3.14
N LEU A 13 7.31 2.35 -4.39
CA LEU A 13 6.03 1.79 -4.84
C LEU A 13 5.95 0.28 -4.62
N ALA A 14 7.01 -0.45 -4.98
CA ALA A 14 7.09 -1.89 -4.74
C ALA A 14 7.05 -2.22 -3.22
N ARG A 15 7.75 -1.43 -2.39
CA ARG A 15 7.72 -1.59 -0.93
C ARG A 15 6.32 -1.34 -0.37
N LEU A 16 5.65 -0.26 -0.77
CA LEU A 16 4.28 0.05 -0.33
C LEU A 16 3.27 -1.01 -0.78
N ARG A 17 3.43 -1.55 -2.00
CA ARG A 17 2.61 -2.68 -2.49
C ARG A 17 2.78 -3.92 -1.63
N GLN A 18 4.02 -4.27 -1.28
CA GLN A 18 4.30 -5.39 -0.40
C GLN A 18 3.67 -5.16 0.99
N GLU A 19 3.87 -3.98 1.57
CA GLU A 19 3.30 -3.64 2.88
C GLU A 19 1.77 -3.72 2.87
N HIS A 20 1.13 -3.23 1.80
CA HIS A 20 -0.32 -3.36 1.62
C HIS A 20 -0.78 -4.83 1.57
N ALA A 21 -0.05 -5.69 0.85
CA ALA A 21 -0.35 -7.12 0.78
C ALA A 21 -0.18 -7.81 2.15
N ASP A 22 0.84 -7.42 2.92
CA ASP A 22 1.07 -7.92 4.28
C ASP A 22 -0.07 -7.53 5.22
N PHE A 23 -0.59 -6.29 5.11
CA PHE A 23 -1.78 -5.87 5.85
C PHE A 23 -3.02 -6.68 5.47
N ASP A 24 -3.18 -7.03 4.20
CA ASP A 24 -4.27 -7.88 3.73
C ASP A 24 -4.22 -9.27 4.36
N ALA A 25 -3.06 -9.93 4.26
CA ALA A 25 -2.86 -11.24 4.86
C ALA A 25 -3.06 -11.22 6.39
N ALA A 26 -2.60 -10.16 7.06
CA ALA A 26 -2.81 -10.00 8.50
C ALA A 26 -4.30 -9.82 8.86
N ILE A 27 -5.06 -9.04 8.08
CA ILE A 27 -6.50 -8.85 8.29
C ILE A 27 -7.25 -10.17 8.09
N GLU A 28 -6.94 -10.92 7.03
CA GLU A 28 -7.55 -12.22 6.76
C GLU A 28 -7.26 -13.23 7.88
N ALA A 29 -6.01 -13.29 8.36
CA ALA A 29 -5.63 -14.13 9.48
C ALA A 29 -6.37 -13.73 10.77
N MET A 30 -6.51 -12.43 11.03
CA MET A 30 -7.25 -11.92 12.19
C MET A 30 -8.75 -12.24 12.11
N GLU A 31 -9.34 -12.15 10.91
CA GLU A 31 -10.74 -12.52 10.67
C GLU A 31 -10.95 -14.04 10.88
N THR A 32 -10.03 -14.86 10.38
CA THR A 32 -10.07 -16.32 10.50
C THR A 32 -9.90 -16.78 11.96
N THR A 33 -9.02 -16.10 12.71
CA THR A 33 -8.76 -16.41 14.12
C THR A 33 -9.87 -15.90 15.05
N GLY A 34 -10.80 -15.07 14.54
CA GLY A 34 -11.86 -14.48 15.35
C GLY A 34 -11.37 -13.36 16.29
N CYS A 35 -10.36 -12.59 15.87
CA CYS A 35 -9.88 -11.43 16.63
C CYS A 35 -10.97 -10.37 16.84
N ASP A 36 -10.72 -9.46 17.78
CA ASP A 36 -11.66 -8.38 18.09
C ASP A 36 -11.92 -7.48 16.86
N ARG A 37 -13.20 -7.17 16.63
CA ARG A 37 -13.65 -6.32 15.51
C ARG A 37 -12.98 -4.95 15.51
N LEU A 38 -12.69 -4.36 16.68
CA LEU A 38 -11.98 -3.08 16.80
C LEU A 38 -10.54 -3.19 16.31
N GLN A 39 -9.85 -4.31 16.59
CA GLN A 39 -8.49 -4.53 16.10
C GLN A 39 -8.47 -4.69 14.58
N ILE A 40 -9.42 -5.46 14.02
CA ILE A 40 -9.59 -5.62 12.57
C ILE A 40 -9.90 -4.26 11.92
N GLN A 41 -10.79 -3.45 12.49
CA GLN A 41 -11.09 -2.10 11.99
C GLN A 41 -9.87 -1.18 12.00
N ARG A 42 -9.04 -1.22 13.05
CA ARG A 42 -7.78 -0.46 13.11
C ARG A 42 -6.81 -0.88 12.01
N MET A 43 -6.69 -2.19 11.72
CA MET A 43 -5.85 -2.67 10.62
C MET A 43 -6.39 -2.26 9.26
N LYS A 44 -7.70 -2.37 9.03
CA LYS A 44 -8.34 -1.88 7.80
C LYS A 44 -8.11 -0.38 7.58
N LYS A 45 -8.16 0.43 8.64
CA LYS A 45 -7.85 1.87 8.57
C LYS A 45 -6.38 2.13 8.20
N LYS A 46 -5.44 1.37 8.76
CA LYS A 46 -4.01 1.47 8.39
C LYS A 46 -3.79 1.05 6.94
N LYS A 47 -4.42 -0.05 6.51
CA LYS A 47 -4.38 -0.53 5.12
C LYS A 47 -4.89 0.55 4.15
N LEU A 48 -5.97 1.25 4.49
CA LEU A 48 -6.52 2.34 3.67
C LEU A 48 -5.50 3.47 3.48
N LEU A 49 -4.83 3.91 4.55
CA LEU A 49 -3.77 4.92 4.48
C LEU A 49 -2.61 4.53 3.56
N ILE A 50 -2.24 3.24 3.54
CA ILE A 50 -1.18 2.73 2.65
C ILE A 50 -1.69 2.71 1.21
N LYS A 51 -2.93 2.31 0.97
CA LYS A 51 -3.56 2.35 -0.34
C LYS A 51 -3.58 3.77 -0.90
N ASP A 52 -3.98 4.75 -0.08
CA ASP A 52 -4.03 6.16 -0.50
C ASP A 52 -2.63 6.66 -0.90
N ARG A 53 -1.60 6.37 -0.08
CA ARG A 53 -0.20 6.70 -0.41
C ARG A 53 0.31 6.00 -1.66
N LEU A 54 -0.11 4.76 -1.87
CA LEU A 54 0.27 3.97 -3.04
C LEU A 54 -0.32 4.58 -4.30
N GLN A 55 -1.57 5.06 -4.24
CA GLN A 55 -2.22 5.76 -5.33
C GLN A 55 -1.52 7.10 -5.63
N ASP A 56 -1.22 7.91 -4.60
CA ASP A 56 -0.48 9.16 -4.77
C ASP A 56 0.90 8.96 -5.42
N LEU A 57 1.57 7.85 -5.11
CA LEU A 57 2.90 7.51 -5.62
C LEU A 57 2.82 6.86 -7.01
N GLU A 58 1.78 6.08 -7.29
CA GLU A 58 1.44 5.60 -8.63
C GLU A 58 1.21 6.77 -9.59
N ASP A 59 0.45 7.78 -9.17
CA ASP A 59 0.17 8.98 -9.97
C ASP A 59 1.46 9.78 -10.28
N GLN A 60 2.44 9.77 -9.38
CA GLN A 60 3.75 10.39 -9.59
C GLN A 60 4.68 9.59 -10.50
N VAL A 61 4.56 8.26 -10.53
CA VAL A 61 5.38 7.37 -11.37
C VAL A 61 4.77 7.16 -12.75
N LEU A 62 3.44 7.22 -12.88
CA LEU A 62 2.67 6.99 -14.11
C LEU A 62 2.04 8.25 -14.74
N PRO A 63 2.53 9.50 -14.55
CA PRO A 63 1.86 10.68 -15.10
C PRO A 63 1.83 10.69 -16.65
N ASP A 64 2.67 9.87 -17.30
CA ASP A 64 2.83 9.80 -18.76
C ASP A 64 1.78 8.94 -19.51
N ILE A 65 0.84 8.28 -18.81
CA ILE A 65 -0.14 7.36 -19.46
C ILE A 65 -1.53 7.99 -19.60
N ILE A 66 -1.80 9.10 -18.90
CA ILE A 66 -3.11 9.80 -18.90
C ILE A 66 -2.95 11.27 -19.31
N ALA A 67 -2.15 11.54 -20.35
CA ALA A 67 -2.03 12.83 -21.04
C ALA A 67 -2.48 12.70 -22.50
#